data_AF-A0A0N0A7I2-F1
#
_entry.id   AF-A0A0N0A7I2-F1
#
_cell.length_a   1.000
_cell.length_b   1.000
_cell.length_c   1.000
_cell.angle_alpha   90.00
_cell.angle_beta   90.00
_cell.angle_gamma   90.00
#
_symmetry.space_group_name_H-M   'P 1'
#
loop_
_entity.id
_entity.type
_entity.pdbx_description
1 polymer ?
#
loop_
_entity_poly.entity_id
_entity_poly.type
_entity_poly.pdbx_seq_one_letter_code
_entity_poly.pdbx_strand_id
1 'polypeptide(L)'
;MLVTSAILSSLALAAPAAVAAPKPSDSPSASASPSATPPASMSSVGGARLGRPGTQVNLASGVPVLPKDLSARSWIVADAESGQVLAAHNAHWRLAPASTLKMLFADTLLPKFPRDTKHKIVPADLAGIGAGSSMVGIKEEETYTVHDLWLGVFLRSGNDAVHVLSAMNGGVENTVKEMNEHAEELQALDTHVVSPDGYDAEGQVSSAYDLTLFARSGMQKKDFREYASTVRAKFPGQTRKGKKGKKVRESFEIQNTNRLLSGDSDVPVYEGIAGVKNGNTTNAGATFTGVAERGGKVLLVTVMNPEKPEHNEVYKETARLFDWGFKAAGKVQPVGELVPPKGAEQAQPGANPSGEAGGSGDGGSGTAGTGSKPVAGASAADGSSGIGTALGITGGVLVLLAGAAFLVNRRWPLPDLVRRRTRP
;
A
#
# COMPACT_ATOMS: atom_id res chain seq x y z
N MET A 1 50.23 17.05 72.39
CA MET A 1 50.20 17.74 71.09
C MET A 1 51.35 17.21 70.25
N LEU A 2 51.11 17.01 68.95
CA LEU A 2 52.00 16.48 67.91
C LEU A 2 52.22 14.96 67.93
N VAL A 3 51.47 14.27 67.06
CA VAL A 3 51.66 12.87 66.68
C VAL A 3 52.22 12.79 65.27
N THR A 4 53.12 11.84 65.16
CA THR A 4 54.10 11.45 64.16
C THR A 4 53.59 10.85 62.85
N SER A 5 54.41 11.08 61.81
CA SER A 5 54.93 10.13 60.81
C SER A 5 54.04 9.54 59.72
N ALA A 6 54.52 9.80 58.49
CA ALA A 6 54.08 9.25 57.22
C ALA A 6 54.64 7.84 56.97
N ILE A 7 53.83 6.97 56.36
CA ILE A 7 54.27 5.76 55.66
C ILE A 7 53.44 5.63 54.37
N LEU A 8 54.12 5.61 53.22
CA LEU A 8 53.59 5.18 51.94
C LEU A 8 53.38 3.66 51.95
N SER A 9 52.25 3.18 51.44
CA SER A 9 52.11 1.79 51.01
C SER A 9 51.20 1.69 49.79
N SER A 10 51.81 1.17 48.73
CA SER A 10 51.27 0.77 47.45
C SER A 10 50.25 -0.36 47.56
N LEU A 11 49.08 -0.21 46.94
CA LEU A 11 48.15 -1.32 46.69
C LEU A 11 47.91 -1.49 45.18
N ALA A 12 48.18 -2.71 44.73
CA ALA A 12 48.04 -3.19 43.37
C ALA A 12 46.57 -3.38 42.97
N LEU A 13 46.25 -3.06 41.72
CA LEU A 13 44.98 -3.41 41.06
C LEU A 13 44.95 -4.92 40.78
N ALA A 14 43.94 -5.61 41.31
CA ALA A 14 43.53 -6.93 40.85
C ALA A 14 42.16 -6.82 40.16
N ALA A 15 42.11 -7.17 38.88
CA ALA A 15 40.88 -7.30 38.11
C ALA A 15 40.23 -8.67 38.35
N PRO A 16 38.89 -8.78 38.43
CA PRO A 16 38.22 -10.07 38.30
C PRO A 16 37.86 -10.35 36.83
N ALA A 17 38.33 -11.50 36.34
CA ALA A 17 37.86 -12.13 35.13
C ALA A 17 36.41 -12.61 35.32
N ALA A 18 35.48 -12.05 34.55
CA ALA A 18 34.11 -12.55 34.44
C ALA A 18 33.98 -13.43 33.20
N VAL A 19 33.58 -14.68 33.43
CA VAL A 19 33.30 -15.70 32.43
C VAL A 19 32.13 -15.25 31.55
N ALA A 20 32.37 -15.13 30.24
CA ALA A 20 31.37 -14.79 29.25
C ALA A 20 30.49 -16.01 28.94
N ALA A 21 29.18 -15.90 29.19
CA ALA A 21 28.17 -16.76 28.59
C ALA A 21 27.74 -16.14 27.24
N PRO A 22 27.53 -16.92 26.16
CA PRO A 22 27.11 -16.39 24.88
C PRO A 22 25.65 -15.93 24.96
N LYS A 23 25.41 -14.64 24.77
CA LYS A 23 24.06 -14.11 24.52
C LYS A 23 23.72 -14.31 23.05
N PRO A 24 22.50 -14.74 22.69
CA PRO A 24 22.07 -14.74 21.30
C PRO A 24 21.93 -13.29 20.84
N SER A 25 22.89 -12.86 20.03
CA SER A 25 22.82 -11.65 19.20
C SER A 25 21.91 -11.93 18.01
N ASP A 26 20.81 -11.17 17.92
CA ASP A 26 20.38 -10.45 16.70
C ASP A 26 19.06 -9.71 16.99
N SER A 27 19.17 -8.61 17.73
CA SER A 27 18.20 -7.51 17.61
C SER A 27 18.85 -6.46 16.72
N PRO A 28 18.21 -6.01 15.62
CA PRO A 28 18.77 -4.94 14.82
C PRO A 28 18.84 -3.68 15.69
N SER A 29 20.04 -3.11 15.78
CA SER A 29 20.32 -1.86 16.49
C SER A 29 19.41 -0.74 15.99
N ALA A 30 18.52 -0.30 16.87
CA ALA A 30 17.70 0.89 16.74
C ALA A 30 18.57 2.10 17.07
N SER A 31 19.13 2.72 16.02
CA SER A 31 19.77 4.05 15.98
C SER A 31 20.67 4.13 14.75
N ALA A 32 20.10 4.36 13.56
CA ALA A 32 20.91 4.77 12.41
C ALA A 32 20.06 5.54 11.41
N SER A 33 20.57 6.68 10.96
CA SER A 33 20.23 7.30 9.68
C SER A 33 20.03 6.22 8.61
N PRO A 34 19.12 6.41 7.63
CA PRO A 34 18.80 5.35 6.68
C PRO A 34 20.08 4.89 5.97
N SER A 35 20.45 3.62 6.15
CA SER A 35 21.65 2.97 5.57
C SER A 35 21.88 3.46 4.14
N ALA A 36 23.09 3.82 3.73
CA ALA A 36 23.33 4.29 2.36
C ALA A 36 23.09 3.21 1.29
N THR A 37 23.12 1.93 1.68
CA THR A 37 23.04 0.78 0.77
C THR A 37 21.92 -0.17 1.21
N PRO A 38 21.15 -0.77 0.28
CA PRO A 38 20.13 -1.74 0.62
C PRO A 38 20.75 -3.02 1.22
N PRO A 39 20.02 -3.74 2.10
CA PRO A 39 20.43 -5.06 2.55
C PRO A 39 20.63 -6.05 1.40
N ALA A 40 21.56 -7.00 1.55
CA ALA A 40 21.85 -8.02 0.53
C ALA A 40 20.66 -8.96 0.27
N SER A 41 19.80 -9.17 1.27
CA SER A 41 18.54 -9.88 1.17
C SER A 41 17.48 -9.10 1.94
N MET A 42 16.32 -8.91 1.31
CA MET A 42 15.13 -8.29 1.90
C MET A 42 13.96 -9.30 1.89
N SER A 43 12.76 -8.86 2.28
CA SER A 43 11.54 -9.67 2.22
C SER A 43 11.32 -10.24 0.82
N SER A 44 10.77 -11.46 0.76
CA SER A 44 10.42 -12.16 -0.49
C SER A 44 8.92 -12.20 -0.76
N VAL A 45 8.12 -11.48 0.04
CA VAL A 45 6.66 -11.34 -0.17
C VAL A 45 6.41 -10.82 -1.58
N GLY A 46 5.52 -11.47 -2.33
CA GLY A 46 5.27 -11.10 -3.73
C GLY A 46 6.31 -11.60 -4.73
N GLY A 47 7.36 -12.31 -4.29
CA GLY A 47 8.27 -13.06 -5.15
C GLY A 47 9.75 -12.86 -4.79
N ALA A 48 10.53 -13.94 -4.92
CA ALA A 48 11.96 -13.98 -4.53
C ALA A 48 12.85 -12.95 -5.25
N ARG A 49 12.45 -12.42 -6.41
CA ARG A 49 13.18 -11.36 -7.10
C ARG A 49 13.02 -10.00 -6.42
N LEU A 50 11.86 -9.71 -5.86
CA LEU A 50 11.57 -8.42 -5.22
C LEU A 50 12.44 -8.20 -3.98
N GLY A 51 12.86 -9.27 -3.31
CA GLY A 51 13.77 -9.23 -2.16
C GLY A 51 15.24 -9.03 -2.50
N ARG A 52 15.62 -8.93 -3.78
CA ARG A 52 17.00 -8.72 -4.21
C ARG A 52 17.30 -7.23 -4.35
N PRO A 53 18.50 -6.76 -3.96
CA PRO A 53 18.92 -5.40 -4.22
C PRO A 53 19.08 -5.14 -5.72
N GLY A 54 19.02 -3.87 -6.10
CA GLY A 54 19.12 -3.39 -7.47
C GLY A 54 17.82 -3.51 -8.26
N THR A 55 17.93 -3.20 -9.56
CA THR A 55 16.80 -3.15 -10.47
C THR A 55 16.39 -4.56 -10.95
N GLN A 56 15.12 -4.88 -10.77
CA GLN A 56 14.48 -6.10 -11.23
C GLN A 56 13.53 -5.76 -12.39
N VAL A 57 13.83 -6.26 -13.58
CA VAL A 57 13.00 -6.13 -14.79
C VAL A 57 13.31 -7.31 -15.74
N ASN A 58 12.33 -7.73 -16.56
CA ASN A 58 12.55 -8.70 -17.63
C ASN A 58 12.68 -7.98 -18.98
N LEU A 59 13.92 -7.69 -19.39
CA LEU A 59 14.19 -7.04 -20.68
C LEU A 59 14.21 -8.07 -21.80
N ALA A 60 13.07 -8.26 -22.45
CA ALA A 60 12.91 -9.07 -23.65
C ALA A 60 12.74 -8.16 -24.90
N SER A 61 12.79 -8.77 -26.09
CA SER A 61 12.51 -8.04 -27.35
C SER A 61 11.15 -7.34 -27.29
N GLY A 62 11.10 -6.06 -27.68
CA GLY A 62 9.90 -5.24 -27.65
C GLY A 62 9.56 -4.59 -26.31
N VAL A 63 10.26 -4.94 -25.22
CA VAL A 63 10.16 -4.23 -23.93
C VAL A 63 11.01 -2.96 -23.99
N PRO A 64 10.45 -1.77 -23.66
CA PRO A 64 11.24 -0.54 -23.65
C PRO A 64 12.31 -0.60 -22.56
N VAL A 65 13.47 -0.01 -22.84
CA VAL A 65 14.52 0.18 -21.83
C VAL A 65 14.01 1.08 -20.71
N LEU A 66 14.36 0.77 -19.46
CA LEU A 66 14.04 1.61 -18.31
C LEU A 66 14.68 3.00 -18.46
N PRO A 67 14.08 4.06 -17.87
CA PRO A 67 14.71 5.37 -17.81
C PRO A 67 16.09 5.29 -17.14
N LYS A 68 17.12 5.83 -17.79
CA LYS A 68 18.52 5.75 -17.31
C LYS A 68 18.81 6.63 -16.09
N ASP A 69 17.95 7.63 -15.86
CA ASP A 69 18.15 8.74 -14.94
C ASP A 69 17.28 8.64 -13.67
N LEU A 70 17.06 7.42 -13.18
CA LEU A 70 16.40 7.19 -11.90
C LEU A 70 17.44 7.21 -10.78
N SER A 71 17.22 8.05 -9.77
CA SER A 71 18.06 8.22 -8.59
C SER A 71 17.36 7.82 -7.30
N ALA A 72 16.09 7.42 -7.37
CA ALA A 72 15.36 6.94 -6.20
C ALA A 72 15.96 5.67 -5.62
N ARG A 73 16.14 5.69 -4.30
CA ARG A 73 16.65 4.57 -3.51
C ARG A 73 15.76 3.34 -3.58
N SER A 74 14.46 3.53 -3.70
CA SER A 74 13.49 2.45 -3.90
C SER A 74 12.33 2.88 -4.77
N TRP A 75 11.89 2.01 -5.67
CA TRP A 75 10.69 2.23 -6.48
C TRP A 75 10.07 0.93 -6.97
N ILE A 76 8.79 1.00 -7.36
CA ILE A 76 8.04 -0.14 -7.91
C ILE A 76 7.02 0.36 -8.95
N VAL A 77 6.82 -0.43 -10.01
CA VAL A 77 5.78 -0.22 -11.03
C VAL A 77 4.92 -1.48 -11.08
N ALA A 78 3.63 -1.36 -10.78
CA ALA A 78 2.71 -2.49 -10.72
C ALA A 78 1.41 -2.21 -11.48
N ASP A 79 0.82 -3.26 -12.05
CA ASP A 79 -0.55 -3.24 -12.56
C ASP A 79 -1.52 -3.34 -11.37
N ALA A 80 -2.43 -2.37 -11.27
CA ALA A 80 -3.29 -2.22 -10.11
C ALA A 80 -4.39 -3.29 -10.06
N GLU A 81 -4.84 -3.76 -11.23
CA GLU A 81 -5.87 -4.78 -11.39
C GLU A 81 -5.30 -6.16 -11.04
N SER A 82 -4.30 -6.61 -11.79
CA SER A 82 -3.74 -7.95 -11.62
C SER A 82 -2.84 -8.07 -10.40
N GLY A 83 -2.29 -6.95 -9.90
CA GLY A 83 -1.25 -6.94 -8.88
C GLY A 83 0.13 -7.26 -9.45
N GLN A 84 0.28 -7.55 -10.74
CA GLN A 84 1.58 -7.92 -11.31
C GLN A 84 2.59 -6.77 -11.19
N VAL A 85 3.77 -7.07 -10.65
CA VAL A 85 4.89 -6.12 -10.57
C VAL A 85 5.69 -6.20 -11.86
N LEU A 86 5.70 -5.10 -12.62
CA LEU A 86 6.33 -5.02 -13.94
C LEU A 86 7.84 -4.78 -13.85
N ALA A 87 8.23 -3.91 -12.92
CA ALA A 87 9.62 -3.67 -12.55
C ALA A 87 9.70 -3.09 -11.13
N ALA A 88 10.86 -3.25 -10.50
CA ALA A 88 11.14 -2.63 -9.21
C ALA A 88 12.64 -2.36 -9.02
N HIS A 89 12.97 -1.52 -8.05
CA HIS A 89 14.33 -1.33 -7.55
C HIS A 89 14.27 -1.29 -6.04
N ASN A 90 14.98 -2.23 -5.38
CA ASN A 90 14.99 -2.36 -3.92
C ASN A 90 13.58 -2.34 -3.30
N ALA A 91 12.64 -3.13 -3.84
CA ALA A 91 11.21 -3.01 -3.54
C ALA A 91 10.88 -3.10 -2.04
N HIS A 92 11.59 -3.98 -1.33
CA HIS A 92 11.42 -4.26 0.10
C HIS A 92 12.42 -3.52 1.00
N TRP A 93 13.08 -2.48 0.49
CA TRP A 93 13.99 -1.70 1.33
C TRP A 93 13.20 -0.85 2.33
N ARG A 94 13.38 -1.16 3.61
CA ARG A 94 12.81 -0.42 4.73
C ARG A 94 13.40 0.99 4.80
N LEU A 95 12.58 1.97 4.49
CA LEU A 95 12.90 3.40 4.47
C LEU A 95 11.81 4.17 5.22
N ALA A 96 12.14 5.35 5.74
CA ALA A 96 11.14 6.22 6.34
C ALA A 96 10.08 6.60 5.27
N PRO A 97 8.77 6.45 5.55
CA PRO A 97 7.74 6.66 4.54
C PRO A 97 7.42 8.14 4.31
N ALA A 98 7.66 9.01 5.29
CA ALA A 98 7.02 10.33 5.36
C ALA A 98 5.48 10.20 5.25
N SER A 99 4.81 11.26 4.77
CA SER A 99 3.35 11.32 4.68
C SER A 99 2.69 10.37 3.68
N THR A 100 3.44 9.56 2.91
CA THR A 100 2.80 8.47 2.14
C THR A 100 2.21 7.40 3.07
N LEU A 101 2.69 7.30 4.32
CA LEU A 101 2.08 6.45 5.36
C LEU A 101 0.62 6.82 5.65
N LYS A 102 0.21 8.06 5.36
CA LYS A 102 -1.19 8.48 5.49
C LYS A 102 -2.15 7.71 4.59
N MET A 103 -1.64 6.99 3.57
CA MET A 103 -2.44 6.03 2.81
C MET A 103 -2.92 4.88 3.69
N LEU A 104 -2.02 4.27 4.50
CA LEU A 104 -2.40 3.25 5.48
C LEU A 104 -3.37 3.82 6.51
N PHE A 105 -3.07 5.00 7.07
CA PHE A 105 -3.96 5.68 8.01
C PHE A 105 -5.38 5.87 7.45
N ALA A 106 -5.50 6.35 6.21
CA ALA A 106 -6.77 6.51 5.56
C ALA A 106 -7.46 5.16 5.30
N ASP A 107 -6.71 4.15 4.87
CA ASP A 107 -7.24 2.82 4.60
C ASP A 107 -7.83 2.17 5.87
N THR A 108 -7.18 2.37 7.02
CA THR A 108 -7.62 1.89 8.34
C THR A 108 -8.84 2.66 8.87
N LEU A 109 -8.86 4.00 8.80
CA LEU A 109 -9.85 4.81 9.53
C LEU A 109 -11.04 5.29 8.70
N LEU A 110 -10.94 5.38 7.37
CA LEU A 110 -12.05 5.84 6.52
C LEU A 110 -13.37 5.09 6.78
N PRO A 111 -13.39 3.75 6.94
CA PRO A 111 -14.64 3.01 7.16
C PRO A 111 -15.34 3.31 8.50
N LYS A 112 -14.65 3.92 9.46
CA LYS A 112 -15.13 4.06 10.84
C LYS A 112 -16.05 5.26 11.06
N PHE A 113 -15.91 6.30 10.24
CA PHE A 113 -16.55 7.58 10.51
C PHE A 113 -17.43 8.02 9.34
N PRO A 114 -18.74 8.20 9.56
CA PRO A 114 -19.60 8.80 8.56
C PRO A 114 -19.09 10.19 8.17
N ARG A 115 -19.13 10.50 6.88
CA ARG A 115 -18.61 11.75 6.28
C ARG A 115 -19.12 13.02 6.95
N ASP A 116 -20.40 13.04 7.30
CA ASP A 116 -21.09 14.24 7.83
C ASP A 116 -20.99 14.37 9.36
N THR A 117 -20.34 13.41 10.03
CA THR A 117 -20.07 13.49 11.47
C THR A 117 -19.28 14.75 11.77
N LYS A 118 -19.73 15.49 12.78
CA LYS A 118 -19.12 16.75 13.22
C LYS A 118 -18.34 16.52 14.49
N HIS A 119 -17.13 17.07 14.54
CA HIS A 119 -16.28 17.06 15.73
C HIS A 119 -15.92 18.50 16.12
N LYS A 120 -16.13 18.86 17.38
CA LYS A 120 -15.69 20.14 17.93
C LYS A 120 -14.27 19.97 18.46
N ILE A 121 -13.33 20.73 17.92
CA ILE A 121 -11.92 20.62 18.28
C ILE A 121 -11.70 21.10 19.70
N VAL A 122 -11.04 20.27 20.50
CA VAL A 122 -10.48 20.63 21.80
C VAL A 122 -8.95 20.66 21.72
N PRO A 123 -8.26 21.40 22.61
CA PRO A 123 -6.79 21.49 22.56
C PRO A 123 -6.06 20.14 22.58
N ALA A 124 -6.62 19.14 23.28
CA ALA A 124 -6.06 17.79 23.33
C ALA A 124 -6.03 17.08 21.97
N ASP A 125 -6.93 17.42 21.03
CA ASP A 125 -6.96 16.84 19.69
C ASP A 125 -5.75 17.24 18.83
N LEU A 126 -5.06 18.32 19.22
CA LEU A 126 -3.91 18.90 18.51
C LEU A 126 -2.60 18.70 19.28
N ALA A 127 -2.62 17.96 20.39
CA ALA A 127 -1.44 17.71 21.21
C ALA A 127 -0.47 16.73 20.51
N GLY A 128 0.84 16.93 20.70
CA GLY A 128 1.86 15.99 20.22
C GLY A 128 2.19 16.08 18.72
N ILE A 129 1.65 17.06 17.99
CA ILE A 129 2.03 17.31 16.59
C ILE A 129 3.49 17.80 16.53
N GLY A 130 4.32 17.09 15.76
CA GLY A 130 5.75 17.40 15.62
C GLY A 130 6.02 18.79 15.01
N ALA A 131 7.10 19.45 15.44
CA ALA A 131 7.49 20.76 14.92
C ALA A 131 7.76 20.72 13.41
N GLY A 132 7.33 21.76 12.69
CA GLY A 132 7.50 21.83 11.23
C GLY A 132 6.57 20.90 10.43
N SER A 133 5.64 20.21 11.10
CA SER A 133 4.61 19.41 10.45
C SER A 133 3.79 20.22 9.45
N SER A 134 3.37 19.56 8.36
CA SER A 134 2.34 20.12 7.47
C SER A 134 1.01 20.22 8.22
N MET A 135 0.32 21.35 8.05
CA MET A 135 -0.96 21.63 8.71
C MET A 135 -1.98 22.09 7.67
N VAL A 136 -3.23 21.63 7.78
CA VAL A 136 -4.32 22.17 6.95
C VAL A 136 -4.81 23.50 7.51
N GLY A 137 -4.68 23.72 8.83
CA GLY A 137 -5.07 24.96 9.49
C GLY A 137 -6.30 24.80 10.38
N ILE A 138 -6.47 23.63 11.01
CA ILE A 138 -7.51 23.39 12.02
C ILE A 138 -7.35 24.39 13.18
N LYS A 139 -8.47 24.73 13.81
CA LYS A 139 -8.56 25.73 14.88
C LYS A 139 -9.33 25.12 16.05
N GLU A 140 -8.81 25.33 17.24
CA GLU A 140 -9.47 24.98 18.49
C GLU A 140 -10.83 25.66 18.61
N GLU A 141 -11.74 25.03 19.37
CA GLU A 141 -13.12 25.49 19.64
C GLU A 141 -14.05 25.54 18.43
N GLU A 142 -13.55 25.17 17.25
CA GLU A 142 -14.30 25.18 16.02
C GLU A 142 -14.77 23.77 15.66
N THR A 143 -15.80 23.67 14.83
CA THR A 143 -16.37 22.38 14.41
C THR A 143 -16.00 22.08 12.97
N TYR A 144 -15.53 20.86 12.71
CA TYR A 144 -15.21 20.34 11.39
C TYR A 144 -16.02 19.07 11.14
N THR A 145 -16.39 18.83 9.89
CA THR A 145 -16.91 17.52 9.48
C THR A 145 -15.76 16.55 9.25
N VAL A 146 -16.01 15.25 9.36
CA VAL A 146 -15.04 14.22 8.97
C VAL A 146 -14.61 14.38 7.51
N HIS A 147 -15.52 14.84 6.65
CA HIS A 147 -15.19 15.24 5.28
C HIS A 147 -14.10 16.31 5.21
N ASP A 148 -14.22 17.38 6.00
CA ASP A 148 -13.22 18.44 6.06
C ASP A 148 -11.87 17.85 6.48
N LEU A 149 -11.85 17.04 7.55
CA LEU A 149 -10.62 16.43 8.05
C LEU A 149 -9.92 15.60 6.97
N TRP A 150 -10.63 14.73 6.25
CA TRP A 150 -10.05 13.94 5.17
C TRP A 150 -9.56 14.78 3.98
N LEU A 151 -10.26 15.89 3.64
CA LEU A 151 -9.73 16.85 2.68
C LEU A 151 -8.40 17.44 3.15
N GLY A 152 -8.27 17.74 4.45
CA GLY A 152 -7.02 18.21 5.05
C GLY A 152 -5.88 17.19 4.98
N VAL A 153 -6.18 15.92 5.29
CA VAL A 153 -5.24 14.79 5.20
C VAL A 153 -4.70 14.64 3.78
N PHE A 154 -5.58 14.58 2.76
CA PHE A 154 -5.15 14.28 1.39
C PHE A 154 -4.57 15.50 0.67
N LEU A 155 -5.19 16.68 0.76
CA LEU A 155 -4.77 17.82 -0.03
C LEU A 155 -3.59 18.56 0.58
N ARG A 156 -3.55 18.70 1.91
CA ARG A 156 -2.51 19.47 2.61
C ARG A 156 -1.56 18.63 3.43
N SER A 157 -1.74 17.31 3.44
CA SER A 157 -0.95 16.42 4.29
C SER A 157 -1.06 16.80 5.77
N GLY A 158 -2.19 17.39 6.18
CA GLY A 158 -2.35 18.03 7.48
C GLY A 158 -2.24 17.03 8.63
N ASN A 159 -1.18 17.17 9.43
CA ASN A 159 -0.97 16.36 10.64
C ASN A 159 -2.01 16.73 11.70
N ASP A 160 -2.45 17.99 11.77
CA ASP A 160 -3.61 18.40 12.57
C ASP A 160 -4.86 17.57 12.28
N ALA A 161 -5.20 17.35 11.01
CA ALA A 161 -6.34 16.53 10.65
C ALA A 161 -6.17 15.05 11.04
N VAL A 162 -4.95 14.51 10.90
CA VAL A 162 -4.62 13.15 11.35
C VAL A 162 -4.76 13.00 12.87
N HIS A 163 -4.27 13.95 13.65
CA HIS A 163 -4.34 13.90 15.11
C HIS A 163 -5.79 14.02 15.60
N VAL A 164 -6.60 14.90 15.00
CA VAL A 164 -8.04 14.98 15.31
C VAL A 164 -8.75 13.65 15.01
N LEU A 165 -8.54 13.07 13.82
CA LEU A 165 -9.13 11.78 13.46
C LEU A 165 -8.63 10.64 14.37
N SER A 166 -7.38 10.69 14.82
CA SER A 166 -6.82 9.74 15.79
C SER A 166 -7.47 9.91 17.16
N ALA A 167 -7.70 11.14 17.63
CA ALA A 167 -8.40 11.42 18.88
C ALA A 167 -9.84 10.89 18.85
N MET A 168 -10.55 11.07 17.73
CA MET A 168 -11.87 10.48 17.49
C MET A 168 -11.85 8.95 17.49
N ASN A 169 -10.70 8.33 17.18
CA ASN A 169 -10.48 6.89 17.16
C ASN A 169 -9.93 6.34 18.49
N GLY A 170 -10.09 7.08 19.60
CA GLY A 170 -9.59 6.65 20.92
C GLY A 170 -8.11 6.98 21.17
N GLY A 171 -7.52 7.87 20.37
CA GLY A 171 -6.17 8.39 20.55
C GLY A 171 -5.15 7.84 19.55
N VAL A 172 -3.95 8.44 19.59
CA VAL A 172 -2.82 8.08 18.73
C VAL A 172 -2.38 6.64 18.95
N GLU A 173 -2.30 6.18 20.20
CA GLU A 173 -1.86 4.82 20.53
C GLU A 173 -2.78 3.75 19.92
N ASN A 174 -4.10 3.88 20.11
CA ASN A 174 -5.07 2.96 19.51
C ASN A 174 -4.99 2.98 17.98
N THR A 175 -4.83 4.17 17.40
CA THR A 175 -4.72 4.34 15.95
C THR A 175 -3.46 3.68 15.38
N VAL A 176 -2.31 3.85 16.04
CA VAL A 176 -1.05 3.19 15.64
C VAL A 176 -1.15 1.68 15.74
N LYS A 177 -1.80 1.16 16.80
CA LYS A 177 -2.06 -0.27 16.95
C LYS A 177 -2.86 -0.81 15.76
N GLU A 178 -4.00 -0.19 15.46
CA GLU A 178 -4.86 -0.62 14.35
C GLU A 178 -4.19 -0.45 12.97
N MET A 179 -3.33 0.55 12.79
CA MET A 179 -2.56 0.69 11.56
C MET A 179 -1.55 -0.44 11.39
N ASN A 180 -0.85 -0.85 12.44
CA ASN A 180 0.05 -2.02 12.38
C ASN A 180 -0.75 -3.31 12.12
N GLU A 181 -1.89 -3.51 12.78
CA GLU A 181 -2.78 -4.64 12.52
C GLU A 181 -3.25 -4.66 11.05
N HIS A 182 -3.66 -3.51 10.52
CA HIS A 182 -4.07 -3.41 9.13
C HIS A 182 -2.92 -3.62 8.14
N ALA A 183 -1.69 -3.17 8.47
CA ALA A 183 -0.51 -3.49 7.66
C ALA A 183 -0.27 -5.01 7.61
N GLU A 184 -0.43 -5.72 8.73
CA GLU A 184 -0.32 -7.17 8.76
C GLU A 184 -1.41 -7.89 7.97
N GLU A 185 -2.65 -7.39 8.01
CA GLU A 185 -3.77 -7.89 7.20
C GLU A 185 -3.48 -7.76 5.70
N LEU A 186 -2.87 -6.63 5.29
CA LEU A 186 -2.47 -6.38 3.91
C LEU A 186 -1.16 -7.09 3.52
N GLN A 187 -0.53 -7.83 4.44
CA GLN A 187 0.78 -8.46 4.25
C GLN A 187 1.92 -7.46 3.94
N ALA A 188 1.80 -6.23 4.44
CA ALA A 188 2.82 -5.19 4.37
C ALA A 188 3.84 -5.36 5.51
N LEU A 189 4.68 -6.39 5.39
CA LEU A 189 5.55 -6.88 6.47
C LEU A 189 6.88 -6.12 6.62
N ASP A 190 7.11 -5.10 5.79
CA ASP A 190 8.25 -4.18 5.91
C ASP A 190 7.87 -2.86 6.60
N THR A 191 6.63 -2.75 7.04
CA THR A 191 6.09 -1.56 7.69
C THR A 191 6.08 -1.70 9.20
N HIS A 192 6.57 -0.68 9.89
CA HIS A 192 6.38 -0.48 11.32
C HIS A 192 5.90 0.95 11.57
N VAL A 193 4.69 1.08 12.10
CA VAL A 193 4.06 2.37 12.40
C VAL A 193 4.34 2.76 13.85
N VAL A 194 4.87 3.96 14.02
CA VAL A 194 5.16 4.64 15.28
C VAL A 194 4.27 5.88 15.45
N SER A 195 3.96 6.58 14.34
CA SER A 195 3.00 7.69 14.31
C SER A 195 2.04 7.57 13.12
N PRO A 196 0.78 8.01 13.25
CA PRO A 196 -0.24 7.84 12.21
C PRO A 196 -0.03 8.74 10.99
N ASP A 197 0.78 9.79 11.15
CA ASP A 197 1.01 10.81 10.13
C ASP A 197 2.26 10.55 9.27
N GLY A 198 3.11 9.58 9.63
CA GLY A 198 4.37 9.33 8.95
C GLY A 198 5.46 10.37 9.25
N TYR A 199 5.33 11.14 10.34
CA TYR A 199 6.39 12.03 10.84
C TYR A 199 7.65 11.23 11.21
N ASP A 200 8.81 11.88 11.21
CA ASP A 200 10.07 11.21 11.55
C ASP A 200 10.05 10.73 13.01
N ALA A 201 10.17 9.41 13.17
CA ALA A 201 10.24 8.74 14.47
C ALA A 201 11.18 7.55 14.37
N GLU A 202 11.86 7.23 15.47
CA GLU A 202 12.75 6.07 15.53
C GLU A 202 11.96 4.78 15.26
N GLY A 203 12.46 3.93 14.36
CA GLY A 203 11.80 2.69 13.96
C GLY A 203 10.67 2.85 12.95
N GLN A 204 10.22 4.07 12.62
CA GLN A 204 9.17 4.29 11.62
C GLN A 204 9.67 4.00 10.21
N VAL A 205 9.21 2.90 9.63
CA VAL A 205 9.64 2.44 8.30
C VAL A 205 8.47 1.86 7.50
N SER A 206 8.64 1.84 6.18
CA SER A 206 7.86 1.08 5.22
C SER A 206 8.74 0.76 4.01
N SER A 207 8.19 0.20 2.93
CA SER A 207 8.89 -0.09 1.69
C SER A 207 8.09 0.40 0.48
N ALA A 208 8.73 0.52 -0.69
CA ALA A 208 8.00 0.89 -1.90
C ALA A 208 6.92 -0.16 -2.23
N TYR A 209 7.19 -1.43 -1.94
CA TYR A 209 6.23 -2.53 -2.05
C TYR A 209 5.02 -2.32 -1.14
N ASP A 210 5.24 -2.11 0.16
CA ASP A 210 4.17 -1.97 1.16
C ASP A 210 3.32 -0.72 0.94
N LEU A 211 3.94 0.43 0.63
CA LEU A 211 3.22 1.66 0.29
C LEU A 211 2.32 1.46 -0.94
N THR A 212 2.73 0.60 -1.87
CA THR A 212 1.92 0.26 -3.05
C THR A 212 0.76 -0.67 -2.70
N LEU A 213 0.91 -1.57 -1.74
CA LEU A 213 -0.20 -2.36 -1.19
C LEU A 213 -1.26 -1.46 -0.55
N PHE A 214 -0.84 -0.47 0.26
CA PHE A 214 -1.76 0.49 0.88
C PHE A 214 -2.53 1.29 -0.16
N ALA A 215 -1.85 1.78 -1.20
CA ALA A 215 -2.51 2.46 -2.30
C ALA A 215 -3.48 1.54 -3.06
N ARG A 216 -3.10 0.28 -3.32
CA ARG A 216 -3.93 -0.67 -4.05
C ARG A 216 -5.23 -1.00 -3.28
N SER A 217 -5.11 -1.21 -1.97
CA SER A 217 -6.23 -1.48 -1.06
C SER A 217 -7.12 -0.24 -0.92
N GLY A 218 -6.55 0.90 -0.55
CA GLY A 218 -7.29 2.16 -0.37
C GLY A 218 -8.05 2.58 -1.62
N MET A 219 -7.46 2.43 -2.81
CA MET A 219 -8.14 2.77 -4.06
C MET A 219 -9.34 1.88 -4.38
N GLN A 220 -9.61 0.78 -3.66
CA GLN A 220 -10.89 0.06 -3.76
C GLN A 220 -12.05 0.84 -3.11
N LYS A 221 -11.77 1.75 -2.18
CA LYS A 221 -12.77 2.50 -1.41
C LYS A 221 -13.13 3.82 -2.12
N LYS A 222 -14.44 4.08 -2.28
CA LYS A 222 -14.95 5.21 -3.08
C LYS A 222 -14.53 6.56 -2.52
N ASP A 223 -14.62 6.70 -1.21
CA ASP A 223 -14.21 7.88 -0.45
C ASP A 223 -12.70 8.14 -0.56
N PHE A 224 -11.86 7.12 -0.39
CA PHE A 224 -10.41 7.24 -0.57
C PHE A 224 -10.08 7.83 -1.95
N ARG A 225 -10.70 7.30 -3.02
CA ARG A 225 -10.53 7.80 -4.39
C ARG A 225 -10.98 9.24 -4.55
N GLU A 226 -12.10 9.60 -3.94
CA GLU A 226 -12.61 10.98 -3.96
C GLU A 226 -11.57 11.93 -3.38
N TYR A 227 -11.05 11.65 -2.18
CA TYR A 227 -10.08 12.51 -1.53
C TYR A 227 -8.73 12.55 -2.27
N ALA A 228 -8.21 11.39 -2.67
CA ALA A 228 -6.93 11.27 -3.37
C ALA A 228 -6.89 12.04 -4.71
N SER A 229 -8.03 12.14 -5.40
CA SER A 229 -8.15 12.80 -6.71
C SER A 229 -8.65 14.24 -6.66
N THR A 230 -9.06 14.73 -5.49
CA THR A 230 -9.53 16.12 -5.33
C THR A 230 -8.33 17.08 -5.44
N VAL A 231 -8.40 18.03 -6.38
CA VAL A 231 -7.31 18.98 -6.66
C VAL A 231 -7.40 20.22 -5.77
N ARG A 232 -8.59 20.78 -5.61
CA ARG A 232 -8.85 21.97 -4.79
C ARG A 232 -10.14 21.78 -4.02
N ALA A 233 -10.18 22.32 -2.81
CA ALA A 233 -11.38 22.36 -1.99
C ALA A 233 -11.41 23.64 -1.17
N LYS A 234 -12.62 24.07 -0.80
CA LYS A 234 -12.82 25.14 0.18
C LYS A 234 -12.84 24.51 1.57
N PHE A 235 -11.95 24.98 2.45
CA PHE A 235 -11.80 24.47 3.81
C PHE A 235 -12.32 25.51 4.83
N PRO A 236 -13.05 25.09 5.87
CA PRO A 236 -13.54 26.01 6.90
C PRO A 236 -12.39 26.53 7.78
N GLY A 237 -12.23 27.86 7.84
CA GLY A 237 -11.28 28.56 8.71
C GLY A 237 -12.00 29.21 9.89
N GLN A 238 -11.28 29.95 10.75
CA GLN A 238 -11.77 30.48 12.02
C GLN A 238 -13.10 31.27 11.95
N THR A 239 -13.91 31.18 13.00
CA THR A 239 -15.09 32.05 13.19
C THR A 239 -14.65 33.41 13.72
N ARG A 240 -14.98 34.47 12.98
CA ARG A 240 -14.69 35.86 13.38
C ARG A 240 -15.95 36.73 13.42
N LYS A 241 -15.89 37.87 14.11
CA LYS A 241 -16.96 38.88 14.06
C LYS A 241 -16.87 39.62 12.72
N GLY A 242 -17.91 39.51 11.90
CA GLY A 242 -18.03 40.22 10.64
C GLY A 242 -18.36 41.70 10.81
N LYS A 243 -18.41 42.44 9.69
CA LYS A 243 -18.64 43.91 9.64
C LYS A 243 -19.90 44.42 10.35
N LYS A 244 -20.87 43.54 10.62
CA LYS A 244 -22.14 43.86 11.33
C LYS A 244 -22.23 43.23 12.73
N GLY A 245 -21.10 42.81 13.32
CA GLY A 245 -21.06 42.15 14.63
C GLY A 245 -21.50 40.68 14.65
N LYS A 246 -22.07 40.15 13.55
CA LYS A 246 -22.45 38.73 13.42
C LYS A 246 -21.21 37.83 13.33
N LYS A 247 -21.21 36.71 14.06
CA LYS A 247 -20.19 35.65 13.91
C LYS A 247 -20.32 34.99 12.53
N VAL A 248 -19.23 34.92 11.79
CA VAL A 248 -19.14 34.29 10.47
C VAL A 248 -17.94 33.36 10.46
N ARG A 249 -18.15 32.13 9.97
CA ARG A 249 -17.08 31.15 9.73
C ARG A 249 -16.34 31.55 8.45
N GLU A 250 -15.04 31.81 8.56
CA GLU A 250 -14.21 32.07 7.38
C GLU A 250 -13.97 30.79 6.59
N SER A 251 -13.44 30.93 5.38
CA SER A 251 -13.03 29.79 4.55
C SER A 251 -11.87 30.19 3.67
N PHE A 252 -10.97 29.24 3.40
CA PHE A 252 -9.85 29.42 2.47
C PHE A 252 -9.78 28.23 1.52
N GLU A 253 -9.10 28.39 0.39
CA GLU A 253 -8.86 27.29 -0.53
C GLU A 253 -7.65 26.46 -0.08
N ILE A 254 -7.78 25.15 -0.18
CA ILE A 254 -6.67 24.20 -0.09
C ILE A 254 -6.49 23.53 -1.46
N GLN A 255 -5.23 23.29 -1.83
CA GLN A 255 -4.84 22.62 -3.06
C GLN A 255 -4.02 21.37 -2.73
N ASN A 256 -4.22 20.31 -3.50
CA ASN A 256 -3.50 19.06 -3.38
C ASN A 256 -2.00 19.24 -3.65
N THR A 257 -1.16 18.77 -2.72
CA THR A 257 0.30 18.85 -2.81
C THR A 257 0.92 17.88 -3.82
N ASN A 258 0.16 16.90 -4.33
CA ASN A 258 0.57 16.04 -5.44
C ASN A 258 0.72 16.85 -6.73
N ARG A 259 1.97 17.12 -7.15
CA ARG A 259 2.26 17.94 -8.33
C ARG A 259 1.94 17.26 -9.66
N LEU A 260 1.94 15.93 -9.73
CA LEU A 260 1.45 15.25 -10.93
C LEU A 260 -0.06 15.47 -11.12
N LEU A 261 -0.81 15.68 -10.04
CA LEU A 261 -2.25 15.97 -10.09
C LEU A 261 -2.57 17.46 -10.24
N SER A 262 -1.82 18.32 -9.56
CA SER A 262 -2.12 19.75 -9.44
C SER A 262 -1.28 20.67 -10.33
N GLY A 263 -0.20 20.14 -10.91
CA GLY A 263 0.80 20.90 -11.67
C GLY A 263 1.76 21.68 -10.79
N ASP A 264 2.91 22.03 -11.36
CA ASP A 264 3.91 22.96 -10.82
C ASP A 264 4.70 23.60 -11.98
N SER A 265 5.65 24.49 -11.67
CA SER A 265 6.48 25.20 -12.64
C SER A 265 7.27 24.30 -13.59
N ASP A 266 7.71 23.13 -13.11
CA ASP A 266 8.54 22.17 -13.84
C ASP A 266 7.93 20.76 -13.91
N VAL A 267 6.67 20.61 -13.50
CA VAL A 267 5.92 19.36 -13.56
C VAL A 267 4.51 19.64 -14.09
N PRO A 268 4.19 19.24 -15.33
CA PRO A 268 2.83 19.36 -15.84
C PRO A 268 1.90 18.38 -15.13
N VAL A 269 0.59 18.64 -15.20
CA VAL A 269 -0.41 17.64 -14.81
C VAL A 269 -0.22 16.39 -15.67
N TYR A 270 -0.01 15.25 -15.02
CA TYR A 270 0.26 14.00 -15.70
C TYR A 270 -1.01 13.39 -16.26
N GLU A 271 -1.02 13.07 -17.57
CA GLU A 271 -2.19 12.48 -18.22
C GLU A 271 -2.59 11.16 -17.57
N GLY A 272 -3.86 11.05 -17.19
CA GLY A 272 -4.44 9.85 -16.58
C GLY A 272 -4.26 9.74 -15.06
N ILE A 273 -3.56 10.68 -14.41
CA ILE A 273 -3.31 10.66 -12.96
C ILE A 273 -4.62 10.76 -12.16
N ALA A 274 -4.68 9.97 -11.09
CA ALA A 274 -5.86 9.81 -10.24
C ALA A 274 -5.53 9.85 -8.73
N GLY A 275 -4.32 10.28 -8.34
CA GLY A 275 -3.84 10.25 -6.95
C GLY A 275 -2.35 9.91 -6.88
N VAL A 276 -1.82 9.42 -5.74
CA VAL A 276 -2.50 9.17 -4.46
C VAL A 276 -1.97 10.13 -3.39
N LYS A 277 -0.70 10.01 -3.03
CA LYS A 277 -0.14 10.79 -1.91
C LYS A 277 1.36 11.01 -2.05
N ASN A 278 1.81 12.21 -1.68
CA ASN A 278 3.21 12.57 -1.51
C ASN A 278 3.59 12.71 -0.03
N GLY A 279 4.88 12.63 0.26
CA GLY A 279 5.49 12.89 1.56
C GLY A 279 6.89 13.49 1.42
N ASN A 280 7.31 14.21 2.47
CA ASN A 280 8.68 14.66 2.63
C ASN A 280 8.98 14.86 4.12
N THR A 281 10.09 14.31 4.60
CA THR A 281 10.64 14.59 5.94
C THR A 281 12.17 14.58 5.85
N THR A 282 12.84 14.95 6.94
CA THR A 282 14.30 14.99 7.01
C THR A 282 14.89 13.59 6.81
N ASN A 283 14.30 12.56 7.44
CA ASN A 283 14.84 11.19 7.35
C ASN A 283 14.39 10.46 6.07
N ALA A 284 13.18 10.75 5.55
CA ALA A 284 12.66 10.06 4.38
C ALA A 284 13.16 10.64 3.05
N GLY A 285 13.48 11.93 3.01
CA GLY A 285 13.50 12.66 1.75
C GLY A 285 12.10 12.67 1.10
N ALA A 286 12.05 12.92 -0.20
CA ALA A 286 10.79 12.96 -0.94
C ALA A 286 10.28 11.55 -1.25
N THR A 287 9.01 11.28 -0.95
CA THR A 287 8.31 10.03 -1.26
C THR A 287 7.01 10.30 -2.00
N PHE A 288 6.63 9.41 -2.91
CA PHE A 288 5.37 9.55 -3.65
C PHE A 288 4.82 8.19 -4.07
N THR A 289 3.50 8.04 -3.96
CA THR A 289 2.75 6.96 -4.59
C THR A 289 1.67 7.56 -5.46
N GLY A 290 1.70 7.20 -6.74
CA GLY A 290 0.76 7.63 -7.76
C GLY A 290 -0.07 6.48 -8.30
N VAL A 291 -1.20 6.83 -8.89
CA VAL A 291 -2.01 5.92 -9.72
C VAL A 291 -2.48 6.63 -10.97
N ALA A 292 -2.38 5.97 -12.12
CA ALA A 292 -2.77 6.54 -13.41
C ALA A 292 -3.42 5.49 -14.31
N GLU A 293 -4.33 5.95 -15.19
CA GLU A 293 -4.94 5.13 -16.24
C GLU A 293 -4.66 5.68 -17.63
N ARG A 294 -4.22 4.80 -18.54
CA ARG A 294 -4.16 5.08 -19.98
C ARG A 294 -4.55 3.83 -20.76
N GLY A 295 -5.41 3.99 -21.76
CA GLY A 295 -5.84 2.89 -22.64
C GLY A 295 -6.45 1.69 -21.90
N GLY A 296 -7.18 1.91 -20.80
CA GLY A 296 -7.77 0.86 -19.98
C GLY A 296 -6.77 0.02 -19.18
N LYS A 297 -5.53 0.50 -19.00
CA LYS A 297 -4.55 -0.04 -18.06
C LYS A 297 -4.41 0.91 -16.89
N VAL A 298 -4.44 0.36 -15.68
CA VAL A 298 -4.27 1.13 -14.45
C VAL A 298 -2.97 0.70 -13.78
N LEU A 299 -2.05 1.65 -13.62
CA LEU A 299 -0.75 1.40 -13.01
C LEU A 299 -0.63 2.14 -11.68
N LEU A 300 0.05 1.51 -10.74
CA LEU A 300 0.54 2.09 -9.49
C LEU A 300 2.05 2.25 -9.59
N VAL A 301 2.55 3.40 -9.15
CA VAL A 301 3.99 3.66 -9.05
C VAL A 301 4.29 4.29 -7.70
N THR A 302 5.24 3.71 -6.97
CA THR A 302 5.81 4.29 -5.75
C THR A 302 7.28 4.60 -5.97
N VAL A 303 7.72 5.77 -5.53
CA VAL A 303 9.10 6.27 -5.58
C VAL A 303 9.47 6.79 -4.20
N MET A 304 10.61 6.35 -3.67
CA MET A 304 11.12 6.75 -2.36
C MET A 304 12.55 7.28 -2.47
N ASN A 305 12.72 8.49 -1.94
CA ASN A 305 14.00 9.17 -1.77
C ASN A 305 14.86 9.24 -3.05
N PRO A 306 14.43 9.97 -4.10
CA PRO A 306 15.32 10.40 -5.19
C PRO A 306 16.53 11.16 -4.64
N GLU A 307 17.72 10.72 -5.00
CA GLU A 307 18.98 11.30 -4.50
C GLU A 307 19.43 12.53 -5.30
N LYS A 308 18.89 12.73 -6.51
CA LYS A 308 19.16 13.96 -7.29
C LYS A 308 18.52 15.17 -6.59
N PRO A 309 19.29 16.25 -6.32
CA PRO A 309 18.80 17.44 -5.63
C PRO A 309 18.02 18.37 -6.58
N GLU A 310 17.17 17.81 -7.43
CA GLU A 310 16.35 18.56 -8.38
C GLU A 310 14.96 18.84 -7.80
N HIS A 311 14.41 20.01 -8.12
CA HIS A 311 13.03 20.34 -7.75
C HIS A 311 12.06 19.30 -8.32
N ASN A 312 11.10 18.87 -7.49
CA ASN A 312 10.07 17.92 -7.88
C ASN A 312 10.58 16.56 -8.45
N GLU A 313 11.81 16.14 -8.15
CA GLU A 313 12.39 14.95 -8.78
C GLU A 313 11.58 13.67 -8.52
N VAL A 314 10.97 13.53 -7.34
CA VAL A 314 10.09 12.39 -7.03
C VAL A 314 8.93 12.27 -8.02
N TYR A 315 8.39 13.39 -8.48
CA TYR A 315 7.31 13.42 -9.46
C TYR A 315 7.83 13.17 -10.86
N LYS A 316 8.99 13.71 -11.22
CA LYS A 316 9.62 13.50 -12.53
C LYS A 316 10.02 12.04 -12.73
N GLU A 317 10.63 11.41 -11.72
CA GLU A 317 10.94 9.96 -11.74
C GLU A 317 9.68 9.11 -11.82
N THR A 318 8.64 9.46 -11.04
CA THR A 318 7.36 8.75 -11.10
C THR A 318 6.71 8.86 -12.48
N ALA A 319 6.72 10.04 -13.11
CA ALA A 319 6.20 10.23 -14.47
C ALA A 319 6.95 9.37 -15.50
N ARG A 320 8.30 9.34 -15.42
CA ARG A 320 9.13 8.49 -16.30
C ARG A 320 8.83 6.99 -16.11
N LEU A 321 8.61 6.56 -14.87
CA LEU A 321 8.25 5.18 -14.53
C LEU A 321 6.84 4.81 -15.02
N PHE A 322 5.87 5.73 -14.92
CA PHE A 322 4.56 5.52 -15.53
C PHE A 322 4.64 5.43 -17.05
N ASP A 323 5.36 6.34 -17.71
CA ASP A 323 5.53 6.33 -19.17
C ASP A 323 6.19 5.03 -19.65
N TRP A 324 7.19 4.53 -18.91
CA TRP A 324 7.77 3.22 -19.15
C TRP A 324 6.73 2.11 -18.94
N GLY A 325 6.02 2.13 -17.81
CA GLY A 325 5.04 1.12 -17.43
C GLY A 325 3.93 0.96 -18.46
N PHE A 326 3.37 2.06 -18.97
CA PHE A 326 2.32 2.01 -20.00
C PHE A 326 2.83 1.46 -21.34
N LYS A 327 4.10 1.71 -21.70
CA LYS A 327 4.72 1.16 -22.92
C LYS A 327 5.09 -0.33 -22.77
N ALA A 328 5.42 -0.75 -21.56
CA ALA A 328 5.85 -2.10 -21.21
C ALA A 328 4.68 -3.04 -20.88
N ALA A 329 3.55 -2.52 -20.40
CA ALA A 329 2.37 -3.30 -20.03
C ALA A 329 1.90 -4.19 -21.20
N GLY A 330 1.71 -5.49 -20.92
CA GLY A 330 1.38 -6.50 -21.93
C GLY A 330 2.56 -7.02 -22.76
N LYS A 331 3.79 -6.51 -22.55
CA LYS A 331 5.02 -6.98 -23.21
C LYS A 331 6.05 -7.51 -22.21
N VAL A 332 6.19 -6.84 -21.06
CA VAL A 332 7.11 -7.23 -20.01
C VAL A 332 6.53 -8.39 -19.21
N GLN A 333 7.36 -9.42 -18.97
CA GLN A 333 7.00 -10.47 -18.03
C GLN A 333 7.12 -9.92 -16.60
N PRO A 334 6.12 -10.13 -15.73
CA PRO A 334 6.19 -9.67 -14.34
C PRO A 334 7.41 -10.23 -13.60
N VAL A 335 7.96 -9.45 -12.67
CA VAL A 335 9.07 -9.85 -11.80
C VAL A 335 8.60 -10.32 -10.42
N GLY A 336 7.30 -10.16 -10.14
CA GLY A 336 6.61 -10.55 -8.92
C GLY A 336 5.16 -10.09 -8.96
N GLU A 337 4.52 -10.04 -7.81
CA GLU A 337 3.14 -9.60 -7.63
C GLU A 337 2.94 -8.87 -6.30
N LEU A 338 1.98 -7.97 -6.26
CA LEU A 338 1.39 -7.43 -5.05
C LEU A 338 0.41 -8.46 -4.51
N VAL A 339 0.81 -9.13 -3.43
CA VAL A 339 -0.02 -10.15 -2.77
C VAL A 339 -1.39 -9.57 -2.38
N PRO A 340 -2.45 -10.39 -2.41
CA PRO A 340 -3.75 -9.97 -1.90
C PRO A 340 -3.71 -9.87 -0.36
N PRO A 341 -4.68 -9.19 0.27
CA PRO A 341 -4.84 -9.23 1.72
C PRO A 341 -5.06 -10.67 2.23
N LYS A 342 -4.66 -10.94 3.48
CA LYS A 342 -4.89 -12.23 4.13
C LYS A 342 -6.38 -12.60 4.06
N GLY A 343 -6.66 -13.85 3.69
CA GLY A 343 -8.03 -14.37 3.59
C GLY A 343 -8.75 -14.09 2.27
N ALA A 344 -8.23 -13.23 1.38
CA ALA A 344 -8.83 -13.02 0.06
C ALA A 344 -8.62 -14.21 -0.90
N GLU A 345 -7.56 -15.00 -0.71
CA GLU A 345 -7.28 -16.21 -1.51
C GLU A 345 -8.31 -17.33 -1.30
N GLN A 346 -9.01 -17.36 -0.16
CA GLN A 346 -10.03 -18.36 0.15
C GLN A 346 -11.37 -18.14 -0.57
N ALA A 347 -11.51 -17.02 -1.30
CA ALA A 347 -12.72 -16.66 -2.03
C ALA A 347 -12.69 -17.04 -3.53
N GLN A 348 -11.60 -17.64 -4.03
CA GLN A 348 -11.59 -18.26 -5.37
C GLN A 348 -11.97 -19.74 -5.25
N PRO A 349 -12.91 -20.26 -6.07
CA PRO A 349 -13.21 -21.69 -6.09
C PRO A 349 -11.97 -22.47 -6.52
N GLY A 350 -11.33 -23.14 -5.56
CA GLY A 350 -10.20 -24.00 -5.81
C GLY A 350 -10.59 -25.15 -6.73
N ALA A 351 -9.81 -25.35 -7.79
CA ALA A 351 -9.75 -26.63 -8.48
C ALA A 351 -9.21 -27.68 -7.49
N ASN A 352 -10.09 -28.52 -6.95
CA ASN A 352 -9.67 -29.69 -6.18
C ASN A 352 -8.94 -30.68 -7.12
N PRO A 353 -7.73 -31.15 -6.79
CA PRO A 353 -7.29 -32.46 -7.26
C PRO A 353 -7.99 -33.49 -6.37
N SER A 354 -8.83 -34.31 -6.98
CA SER A 354 -9.45 -35.47 -6.36
C SER A 354 -8.36 -36.41 -5.83
N GLY A 355 -8.27 -36.52 -4.50
CA GLY A 355 -7.50 -37.55 -3.83
C GLY A 355 -8.18 -38.91 -4.01
N GLU A 356 -7.40 -39.89 -4.46
CA GLU A 356 -7.75 -41.31 -4.46
C GLU A 356 -8.09 -41.78 -3.05
N ALA A 357 -9.31 -42.29 -2.87
CA ALA A 357 -9.70 -43.02 -1.68
C ALA A 357 -9.32 -44.50 -1.85
N GLY A 358 -8.19 -44.89 -1.27
CA GLY A 358 -7.90 -46.28 -0.95
C GLY A 358 -8.62 -46.67 0.35
N GLY A 359 -9.58 -47.57 0.25
CA GLY A 359 -10.32 -48.12 1.38
C GLY A 359 -10.55 -49.62 1.21
N SER A 360 -9.65 -50.41 1.79
CA SER A 360 -9.75 -51.86 1.94
C SER A 360 -10.83 -52.21 2.98
N GLY A 361 -11.70 -53.17 2.66
CA GLY A 361 -12.70 -53.73 3.57
C GLY A 361 -13.20 -55.07 3.05
N ASP A 362 -12.95 -56.10 3.86
CA ASP A 362 -12.92 -57.53 3.60
C ASP A 362 -14.32 -58.22 3.59
N GLY A 363 -14.41 -59.44 3.02
CA GLY A 363 -15.46 -60.40 3.41
C GLY A 363 -16.18 -61.21 2.32
N GLY A 364 -15.67 -62.42 2.01
CA GLY A 364 -16.50 -63.65 2.13
C GLY A 364 -17.15 -64.31 0.90
N SER A 365 -16.41 -65.24 0.31
CA SER A 365 -16.77 -66.53 -0.36
C SER A 365 -18.21 -66.94 -0.70
N GLY A 366 -18.40 -67.59 -1.87
CA GLY A 366 -19.48 -68.56 -2.07
C GLY A 366 -19.83 -68.97 -3.52
N THR A 367 -19.06 -69.91 -4.08
CA THR A 367 -19.46 -71.04 -4.97
C THR A 367 -20.52 -70.89 -6.09
N ALA A 368 -20.03 -71.14 -7.32
CA ALA A 368 -20.49 -72.12 -8.33
C ALA A 368 -21.89 -72.03 -9.00
N GLY A 369 -21.86 -72.02 -10.34
CA GLY A 369 -22.65 -72.98 -11.14
C GLY A 369 -23.46 -72.45 -12.33
N THR A 370 -23.06 -72.91 -13.52
CA THR A 370 -23.85 -73.04 -14.78
C THR A 370 -24.17 -71.73 -15.53
N GLY A 371 -23.93 -71.53 -16.84
CA GLY A 371 -23.69 -72.46 -17.94
C GLY A 371 -24.90 -72.50 -18.88
N SER A 372 -24.95 -71.63 -19.90
CA SER A 372 -25.52 -71.91 -21.24
C SER A 372 -25.38 -70.69 -22.18
N LYS A 373 -25.07 -71.00 -23.44
CA LYS A 373 -24.78 -70.14 -24.61
C LYS A 373 -26.01 -70.22 -25.59
N PRO A 374 -26.00 -69.58 -26.77
CA PRO A 374 -26.52 -68.23 -27.09
C PRO A 374 -27.72 -68.30 -28.08
N VAL A 375 -28.06 -67.19 -28.76
CA VAL A 375 -28.57 -67.04 -30.16
C VAL A 375 -29.72 -66.02 -30.32
N ALA A 376 -29.52 -65.12 -31.30
CA ALA A 376 -30.44 -64.18 -31.99
C ALA A 376 -31.03 -63.01 -31.16
N GLY A 377 -31.10 -61.76 -31.62
CA GLY A 377 -30.88 -61.19 -32.95
C GLY A 377 -31.90 -60.06 -33.15
N ALA A 378 -31.39 -58.89 -33.58
CA ALA A 378 -32.10 -57.72 -34.11
C ALA A 378 -32.60 -56.61 -33.16
N SER A 379 -31.85 -55.49 -33.23
CA SER A 379 -32.29 -54.09 -33.42
C SER A 379 -33.24 -53.42 -32.42
N ALA A 380 -32.68 -52.45 -31.68
CA ALA A 380 -33.33 -51.16 -31.46
C ALA A 380 -32.25 -50.07 -31.44
N ALA A 381 -32.48 -49.02 -32.21
CA ALA A 381 -31.64 -47.84 -32.28
C ALA A 381 -31.65 -47.11 -30.94
N ASP A 382 -30.47 -46.76 -30.42
CA ASP A 382 -30.35 -45.92 -29.23
C ASP A 382 -29.77 -44.55 -29.62
N GLY A 383 -30.63 -43.54 -29.52
CA GLY A 383 -30.27 -42.15 -29.54
C GLY A 383 -29.60 -41.78 -28.21
N SER A 384 -28.36 -41.31 -28.29
CA SER A 384 -27.72 -40.59 -27.20
C SER A 384 -26.84 -39.49 -27.78
N SER A 385 -27.48 -38.42 -28.25
CA SER A 385 -26.80 -37.18 -28.67
C SER A 385 -27.00 -36.02 -27.68
N GLY A 386 -27.56 -36.29 -26.49
CA GLY A 386 -27.93 -35.23 -25.54
C GLY A 386 -26.85 -34.80 -24.55
N ILE A 387 -25.86 -35.65 -24.27
CA ILE A 387 -24.88 -35.37 -23.19
C ILE A 387 -23.74 -34.46 -23.69
N GLY A 388 -23.27 -34.64 -24.92
CA GLY A 388 -22.18 -33.84 -25.49
C GLY A 388 -22.57 -32.39 -25.78
N THR A 389 -23.80 -32.15 -26.26
CA THR A 389 -24.35 -30.81 -26.50
C THR A 389 -24.71 -30.10 -25.20
N ALA A 390 -25.25 -30.80 -24.21
CA ALA A 390 -25.54 -30.21 -22.90
C ALA A 390 -24.26 -29.78 -22.16
N LEU A 391 -23.18 -30.57 -22.22
CA LEU A 391 -21.88 -30.22 -21.63
C LEU A 391 -21.20 -29.07 -22.39
N GLY A 392 -21.29 -29.03 -23.73
CA GLY A 392 -20.74 -27.94 -24.54
C GLY A 392 -21.44 -26.60 -24.31
N ILE A 393 -22.78 -26.60 -24.19
CA ILE A 393 -23.56 -25.38 -23.90
C ILE A 393 -23.30 -24.91 -22.47
N THR A 394 -23.26 -25.81 -21.50
CA THR A 394 -23.01 -25.44 -20.09
C THR A 394 -21.59 -24.91 -19.90
N GLY A 395 -20.59 -25.53 -20.54
CA GLY A 395 -19.21 -25.03 -20.54
C GLY A 395 -19.08 -23.68 -21.23
N GLY A 396 -19.73 -23.48 -22.38
CA GLY A 396 -19.74 -22.21 -23.10
C GLY A 396 -20.42 -21.09 -22.31
N VAL A 397 -21.54 -21.38 -21.63
CA VAL A 397 -22.24 -20.42 -20.77
C VAL A 397 -21.41 -20.08 -19.54
N LEU A 398 -20.72 -21.04 -18.92
CA LEU A 398 -19.83 -20.77 -17.79
C LEU A 398 -18.61 -19.93 -18.18
N VAL A 399 -18.03 -20.17 -19.36
CA VAL A 399 -16.93 -19.33 -19.90
C VAL A 399 -17.44 -17.93 -20.25
N LEU A 400 -18.65 -17.80 -20.79
CA LEU A 400 -19.27 -16.49 -21.07
C LEU A 400 -19.65 -15.75 -19.80
N LEU A 401 -20.15 -16.44 -18.77
CA LEU A 401 -20.46 -15.85 -17.47
C LEU A 401 -19.19 -15.50 -16.69
N ALA A 402 -18.14 -16.31 -16.76
CA ALA A 402 -16.83 -16.00 -16.20
C ALA A 402 -16.17 -14.84 -16.97
N GLY A 403 -16.30 -14.81 -18.30
CA GLY A 403 -15.85 -13.70 -19.15
C GLY A 403 -16.63 -12.41 -18.89
N ALA A 404 -17.94 -12.49 -18.66
CA ALA A 404 -18.78 -11.36 -18.31
C ALA A 404 -18.51 -10.87 -16.87
N ALA A 405 -18.36 -11.78 -15.91
CA ALA A 405 -17.96 -11.45 -14.54
C ALA A 405 -16.55 -10.85 -14.51
N PHE A 406 -15.62 -11.39 -15.30
CA PHE A 406 -14.28 -10.82 -15.50
C PHE A 406 -14.40 -9.42 -16.10
N LEU A 407 -15.15 -9.20 -17.18
CA LEU A 407 -15.33 -7.88 -17.80
C LEU A 407 -16.09 -6.87 -16.92
N VAL A 408 -16.99 -7.33 -16.05
CA VAL A 408 -17.73 -6.50 -15.09
C VAL A 408 -16.87 -6.17 -13.87
N ASN A 409 -16.01 -7.07 -13.40
CA ASN A 409 -15.03 -6.82 -12.34
C ASN A 409 -13.75 -6.10 -12.83
N ARG A 410 -13.47 -6.09 -14.13
CA ARG A 410 -12.30 -5.44 -14.76
C ARG A 410 -12.44 -3.91 -14.84
N ARG A 411 -13.09 -3.28 -13.87
CA ARG A 411 -13.03 -1.83 -13.75
C ARG A 411 -12.53 -1.57 -12.36
N TRP A 412 -11.20 -1.57 -12.22
CA TRP A 412 -10.58 -0.92 -11.08
C TRP A 412 -11.23 0.46 -10.96
N PRO A 413 -12.00 0.71 -9.90
CA PRO A 413 -12.87 1.86 -9.91
C PRO A 413 -11.96 3.08 -9.84
N LEU A 414 -12.05 3.99 -10.81
CA LEU A 414 -11.36 5.28 -10.74
C LEU A 414 -12.34 6.40 -10.41
N PRO A 415 -11.86 7.48 -9.76
CA PRO A 415 -12.71 8.62 -9.47
C PRO A 415 -13.36 9.17 -10.74
N ASP A 416 -14.64 9.56 -10.66
CA ASP A 416 -15.41 10.08 -11.80
C ASP A 416 -14.76 11.33 -12.43
N LEU A 417 -14.00 12.09 -11.63
CA LEU A 417 -13.28 13.28 -12.06
C LEU A 417 -12.17 12.97 -13.10
N VAL A 418 -11.57 11.79 -13.04
CA VAL A 418 -10.49 11.37 -13.96
C VAL A 418 -11.09 11.00 -15.32
N ARG A 419 -12.23 10.29 -15.33
CA ARG A 419 -12.96 9.91 -16.55
C ARG A 419 -13.47 11.11 -17.37
N ARG A 420 -13.60 12.29 -16.75
CA ARG A 420 -14.03 13.52 -17.42
C ARG A 420 -12.89 14.32 -18.04
N ARG A 421 -11.64 14.07 -17.65
CA ARG A 421 -10.45 14.79 -18.18
C ARG A 421 -9.95 14.26 -19.53
N THR A 422 -10.41 13.09 -19.97
CA THR A 422 -9.97 12.41 -21.19
C THR A 422 -10.71 12.80 -22.46
N ARG A 423 -11.46 13.92 -22.48
CA ARG A 423 -12.02 14.45 -23.72
C ARG A 423 -11.25 15.71 -24.14
N PRO A 424 -10.46 15.65 -25.23
CA PRO A 424 -9.87 16.85 -25.83
C PRO A 424 -10.96 17.81 -26.33
#